data_AF-A0A2E0ZSK1-F1
#
_entry.id   AF-A0A2E0ZSK1-F1
#
_cell.length_a   1.000
_cell.length_b   1.000
_cell.length_c   1.000
_cell.angle_alpha   90.00
_cell.angle_beta   90.00
_cell.angle_gamma   90.00
#
_symmetry.space_group_name_H-M   'P 1'
#
loop_
_entity.id
_entity.type
_entity.pdbx_description
1 polymer ?
#
loop_
_entity_poly.entity_id
_entity_poly.type
_entity_poly.pdbx_seq_one_letter_code
_entity_poly.pdbx_strand_id
1 'polypeptide(L)'
;MSGDGATTGAGSDLDLPLDALLHPRGYSPDLPVTGAWQPGDPVGDRLFHSVGNGRPFALEGGGILPEITMAYETWGELSPAADNAVLVCHALTGDSHAHGGVGEAHSIPGWWNGVVGPGCGLDTDRYFVVCVNVLGGCQGSTGPATVDPGTGRPYASAFPPVTVRDMVRCQASVADHLGIARWLSVVGGSMGGMQALEWAVMYPERVRSVVPIATALAASTWQIAWSAAGRTALAIDPRFRDGEYYDAAPGDGPHAGLAVARSIAQIHYRSDPVFGERFGRELADPRKVFGLWDRFQVESYLDYQGEKLVRRFDANSYLLLNRAMDLHDLGRDRGSPEKALALLAPVPFLTLSISSDILYPEAQQAALRDAIRATGGRCDHHVVQNPDGHDGFLLATDEVGRHLGSFLGEVQSNG
;
A
#
# COMPACT_ATOMS: atom_id res chain seq x y z
N MET A 1 -7.24 57.05 59.68
CA MET A 1 -6.45 55.81 59.72
C MET A 1 -6.99 54.92 58.63
N SER A 2 -6.15 54.74 57.62
CA SER A 2 -6.29 53.89 56.46
C SER A 2 -6.42 52.42 56.85
N GLY A 3 -7.20 51.68 56.07
CA GLY A 3 -7.38 50.24 56.18
C GLY A 3 -8.05 49.71 54.93
N ASP A 4 -7.32 49.78 53.82
CA ASP A 4 -7.68 49.16 52.54
C ASP A 4 -7.73 47.63 52.70
N GLY A 5 -8.93 47.07 52.58
CA GLY A 5 -9.13 45.64 52.34
C GLY A 5 -9.22 45.41 50.84
N ALA A 6 -8.07 45.14 50.21
CA ALA A 6 -7.99 44.81 48.79
C ALA A 6 -8.80 43.53 48.50
N THR A 7 -9.89 43.70 47.75
CA THR A 7 -10.51 42.62 46.99
C THR A 7 -9.64 42.41 45.76
N THR A 8 -8.74 41.43 45.83
CA THR A 8 -8.01 40.93 44.67
C THR A 8 -9.01 40.22 43.76
N GLY A 9 -9.51 40.93 42.75
CA GLY A 9 -10.25 40.32 41.65
C GLY A 9 -9.38 39.25 40.98
N ALA A 10 -9.94 38.05 40.88
CA ALA A 10 -9.52 37.06 39.91
C ALA A 10 -9.64 37.69 38.51
N GLY A 11 -8.55 37.69 37.75
CA GLY A 11 -8.49 38.36 36.46
C GLY A 11 -7.12 38.25 35.82
N SER A 12 -6.70 37.03 35.51
CA SER A 12 -5.81 36.79 34.38
C SER A 12 -6.10 35.38 33.87
N ASP A 13 -7.28 35.22 33.26
CA ASP A 13 -7.35 34.25 32.17
C ASP A 13 -6.22 34.64 31.23
N LEU A 14 -5.23 33.73 31.11
CA LEU A 14 -4.24 33.80 30.07
C LEU A 14 -5.00 33.60 28.76
N ASP A 15 -5.62 34.68 28.26
CA ASP A 15 -6.15 34.77 26.91
C ASP A 15 -4.95 34.70 25.97
N LEU A 16 -4.43 33.48 25.80
CA LEU A 16 -3.62 33.16 24.64
C LEU A 16 -4.47 33.57 23.43
N PRO A 17 -3.92 34.36 22.49
CA PRO A 17 -4.66 34.71 21.29
C PRO A 17 -5.20 33.42 20.68
N LEU A 18 -6.47 33.42 20.21
CA LEU A 18 -7.16 32.22 19.72
C LEU A 18 -6.30 31.43 18.71
N ASP A 19 -5.52 32.17 17.92
CA ASP A 19 -4.55 31.70 16.93
C ASP A 19 -3.45 30.80 17.53
N ALA A 20 -3.07 30.99 18.79
CA ALA A 20 -2.11 30.16 19.53
C ALA A 20 -2.72 28.83 20.03
N LEU A 21 -4.05 28.71 20.03
CA LEU A 21 -4.78 27.49 20.39
C LEU A 21 -5.14 26.65 19.15
N LEU A 22 -5.19 27.26 17.97
CA LEU A 22 -5.51 26.57 16.73
C LEU A 22 -4.33 25.72 16.25
N HIS A 23 -4.63 24.48 15.84
CA HIS A 23 -3.65 23.60 15.24
C HIS A 23 -3.11 24.24 13.94
N PRO A 24 -1.78 24.27 13.71
CA PRO A 24 -1.17 25.08 12.64
C PRO A 24 -1.30 24.44 11.25
N ARG A 25 -1.73 23.17 11.20
CA ARG A 25 -1.90 22.45 9.94
C ARG A 25 -3.14 22.96 9.20
N GLY A 26 -2.90 23.69 8.12
CA GLY A 26 -3.89 24.01 7.10
C GLY A 26 -3.73 23.10 5.87
N TYR A 27 -4.82 22.95 5.11
CA TYR A 27 -4.83 22.25 3.84
C TYR A 27 -5.13 23.23 2.72
N SER A 28 -4.48 23.04 1.58
CA SER A 28 -4.70 23.94 0.44
C SER A 28 -6.15 23.85 -0.04
N PRO A 29 -6.83 24.98 -0.30
CA PRO A 29 -8.24 24.97 -0.70
C PRO A 29 -8.48 24.35 -2.08
N ASP A 30 -7.42 24.14 -2.86
CA ASP A 30 -7.45 23.49 -4.18
C ASP A 30 -7.26 21.96 -4.12
N LEU A 31 -7.08 21.37 -2.92
CA LEU A 31 -6.96 19.92 -2.81
C LEU A 31 -8.21 19.24 -3.37
N PRO A 32 -8.04 18.20 -4.21
CA PRO A 32 -9.20 17.48 -4.71
C PRO A 32 -9.92 16.81 -3.54
N VAL A 33 -11.24 16.67 -3.64
CA VAL A 33 -12.05 16.01 -2.60
C VAL A 33 -11.60 14.56 -2.36
N THR A 34 -11.13 13.90 -3.42
CA THR A 34 -10.50 12.58 -3.41
C THR A 34 -9.30 12.58 -4.35
N GLY A 35 -8.25 11.81 -4.03
CA GLY A 35 -7.17 11.53 -4.97
C GLY A 35 -7.42 10.32 -5.88
N ALA A 36 -8.64 9.78 -5.93
CA ALA A 36 -9.00 8.72 -6.87
C ALA A 36 -9.00 9.19 -8.32
N TRP A 37 -8.51 8.34 -9.21
CA TRP A 37 -8.73 8.46 -10.66
C TRP A 37 -10.22 8.30 -10.98
N GLN A 38 -10.75 9.18 -11.83
CA GLN A 38 -12.14 9.22 -12.25
C GLN A 38 -12.29 8.98 -13.76
N PRO A 39 -13.44 8.46 -14.22
CA PRO A 39 -13.74 8.40 -15.65
C PRO A 39 -13.64 9.79 -16.30
N GLY A 40 -12.77 9.91 -17.30
CA GLY A 40 -12.47 11.18 -17.97
C GLY A 40 -11.09 11.75 -17.62
N ASP A 41 -10.47 11.29 -16.52
CA ASP A 41 -9.07 11.58 -16.24
C ASP A 41 -8.16 10.89 -17.26
N PRO A 42 -6.97 11.47 -17.54
CA PRO A 42 -5.98 10.83 -18.39
C PRO A 42 -5.67 9.41 -17.94
N VAL A 43 -5.75 8.44 -18.86
CA VAL A 43 -5.55 7.01 -18.56
C VAL A 43 -4.08 6.64 -18.42
N GLY A 44 -3.19 7.32 -19.14
CA GLY A 44 -1.78 6.98 -19.20
C GLY A 44 -1.56 5.69 -19.97
N ASP A 45 -0.69 4.83 -19.47
CA ASP A 45 -0.43 3.50 -20.04
C ASP A 45 -1.37 2.42 -19.47
N ARG A 46 -2.34 2.81 -18.62
CA ARG A 46 -3.29 1.88 -18.02
C ARG A 46 -4.17 1.22 -19.08
N LEU A 47 -4.20 -0.10 -19.04
CA LEU A 47 -5.15 -0.97 -19.71
C LEU A 47 -6.24 -1.38 -18.71
N PHE A 48 -7.42 -1.73 -19.23
CA PHE A 48 -8.58 -2.06 -18.41
C PHE A 48 -9.20 -3.39 -18.83
N HIS A 49 -9.50 -4.24 -17.85
CA HIS A 49 -10.14 -5.54 -18.09
C HIS A 49 -11.35 -5.73 -17.17
N SER A 50 -12.48 -6.19 -17.73
CA SER A 50 -13.68 -6.51 -16.95
C SER A 50 -13.62 -7.93 -16.40
N VAL A 51 -13.80 -8.06 -15.09
CA VAL A 51 -13.81 -9.35 -14.38
C VAL A 51 -15.21 -9.94 -14.35
N GLY A 52 -15.31 -11.26 -14.40
CA GLY A 52 -16.55 -12.01 -14.17
C GLY A 52 -17.33 -12.37 -15.44
N ASN A 53 -16.90 -11.92 -16.62
CA ASN A 53 -17.53 -12.25 -17.91
C ASN A 53 -19.06 -12.04 -17.89
N GLY A 54 -19.52 -10.91 -17.34
CA GLY A 54 -20.94 -10.58 -17.21
C GLY A 54 -21.66 -11.28 -16.05
N ARG A 55 -20.93 -11.93 -15.13
CA ARG A 55 -21.47 -12.48 -13.88
C ARG A 55 -21.02 -11.67 -12.68
N PRO A 56 -21.90 -11.45 -11.68
CA PRO A 56 -21.50 -10.78 -10.45
C PRO A 56 -20.41 -11.54 -9.71
N PHE A 57 -19.50 -10.80 -9.08
CA PHE A 57 -18.37 -11.33 -8.34
C PHE A 57 -18.71 -11.44 -6.85
N ALA A 58 -18.81 -12.66 -6.33
CA ALA A 58 -18.96 -12.90 -4.90
C ALA A 58 -17.62 -12.72 -4.18
N LEU A 59 -17.62 -12.01 -3.04
CA LEU A 59 -16.43 -11.72 -2.24
C LEU A 59 -16.22 -12.74 -1.11
N GLU A 60 -14.98 -12.89 -0.64
CA GLU A 60 -14.64 -13.82 0.47
C GLU A 60 -15.42 -13.47 1.74
N GLY A 61 -15.50 -12.18 2.08
CA GLY A 61 -16.21 -11.69 3.27
C GLY A 61 -17.74 -11.70 3.15
N GLY A 62 -18.28 -12.19 2.03
CA GLY A 62 -19.67 -12.00 1.64
C GLY A 62 -19.91 -10.67 0.92
N GLY A 63 -21.09 -10.54 0.33
CA GLY A 63 -21.39 -9.44 -0.59
C GLY A 63 -21.03 -9.77 -2.04
N ILE A 64 -21.50 -8.91 -2.96
CA ILE A 64 -21.40 -9.10 -4.39
C ILE A 64 -21.08 -7.76 -5.03
N LEU A 65 -20.11 -7.74 -5.95
CA LEU A 65 -19.91 -6.63 -6.89
C LEU A 65 -20.48 -7.03 -8.26
N PRO A 66 -21.45 -6.28 -8.81
CA PRO A 66 -22.08 -6.64 -10.09
C PRO A 66 -21.11 -6.53 -11.26
N GLU A 67 -20.26 -5.51 -11.24
CA GLU A 67 -19.28 -5.22 -12.27
C GLU A 67 -17.95 -4.83 -11.61
N ILE A 68 -16.87 -5.43 -12.09
CA ILE A 68 -15.50 -5.12 -11.68
C ILE A 68 -14.69 -4.83 -12.94
N THR A 69 -13.97 -3.72 -12.91
CA THR A 69 -12.93 -3.37 -13.87
C THR A 69 -11.59 -3.31 -13.15
N MET A 70 -10.57 -3.93 -13.73
CA MET A 70 -9.21 -3.92 -13.22
C MET A 70 -8.34 -3.08 -14.14
N ALA A 71 -7.69 -2.06 -13.58
CA ALA A 71 -6.65 -1.30 -14.25
C ALA A 71 -5.29 -1.98 -14.06
N TYR A 72 -4.51 -2.09 -15.12
CA TYR A 72 -3.19 -2.69 -15.10
C TYR A 72 -2.27 -2.07 -16.14
N GLU A 73 -0.97 -2.23 -15.95
CA GLU A 73 0.07 -1.82 -16.90
C GLU A 73 1.01 -2.99 -17.18
N THR A 74 1.68 -2.93 -18.33
CA THR A 74 2.59 -3.99 -18.79
C THR A 74 3.86 -3.41 -19.39
N TRP A 75 4.99 -4.09 -19.17
CA TRP A 75 6.29 -3.74 -19.78
C TRP A 75 6.99 -4.97 -20.32
N GLY A 76 7.74 -4.81 -21.42
CA GLY A 76 8.37 -5.91 -22.15
C GLY A 76 7.39 -6.61 -23.10
N GLU A 77 7.84 -7.74 -23.67
CA GLU A 77 7.06 -8.53 -24.64
C GLU A 77 6.81 -9.95 -24.10
N LEU A 78 5.54 -10.37 -24.16
CA LEU A 78 5.16 -11.74 -23.78
C LEU A 78 5.70 -12.72 -24.82
N SER A 79 6.45 -13.72 -24.35
CA SER A 79 7.00 -14.76 -25.24
C SER A 79 5.85 -15.54 -25.90
N PRO A 80 6.07 -16.15 -27.09
CA PRO A 80 5.05 -16.98 -27.74
C PRO A 80 4.56 -18.16 -26.88
N ALA A 81 5.38 -18.62 -25.91
CA ALA A 81 5.03 -19.67 -24.96
C ALA A 81 4.39 -19.14 -23.67
N ALA A 82 4.29 -17.81 -23.51
CA ALA A 82 3.84 -17.11 -22.31
C ALA A 82 4.56 -17.56 -21.02
N ASP A 83 5.85 -17.88 -21.12
CA ASP A 83 6.68 -18.45 -20.05
C ASP A 83 7.63 -17.43 -19.38
N ASN A 84 7.66 -16.19 -19.87
CA ASN A 84 8.48 -15.09 -19.34
C ASN A 84 7.66 -14.04 -18.55
N ALA A 85 6.39 -14.33 -18.23
CA ALA A 85 5.50 -13.39 -17.57
C ALA A 85 5.77 -13.29 -16.06
N VAL A 86 5.93 -12.07 -15.53
CA VAL A 86 6.12 -11.79 -14.10
C VAL A 86 5.02 -10.85 -13.60
N LEU A 87 4.30 -11.26 -12.56
CA LEU A 87 3.31 -10.41 -11.88
C LEU A 87 3.99 -9.63 -10.75
N VAL A 88 3.85 -8.31 -10.78
CA VAL A 88 4.26 -7.39 -9.71
C VAL A 88 3.03 -6.92 -8.95
N CYS A 89 2.97 -7.28 -7.66
CA CYS A 89 1.90 -6.89 -6.74
C CYS A 89 2.33 -5.64 -5.95
N HIS A 90 1.59 -4.54 -6.10
CA HIS A 90 1.92 -3.28 -5.41
C HIS A 90 1.53 -3.30 -3.92
N ALA A 91 2.18 -2.43 -3.13
CA ALA A 91 1.91 -2.25 -1.71
C ALA A 91 0.69 -1.34 -1.43
N LEU A 92 0.36 -1.06 -0.16
CA LEU A 92 -0.87 -0.37 0.28
C LEU A 92 -1.23 0.89 -0.53
N THR A 93 -0.25 1.75 -0.81
CA THR A 93 -0.46 3.05 -1.48
C THR A 93 0.25 3.14 -2.84
N GLY A 94 0.62 1.99 -3.40
CA GLY A 94 1.05 1.86 -4.79
C GLY A 94 -0.16 1.75 -5.73
N ASP A 95 0.13 1.64 -7.02
CA ASP A 95 -0.84 1.46 -8.09
C ASP A 95 -0.23 0.59 -9.21
N SER A 96 -0.88 0.54 -10.37
CA SER A 96 -0.37 -0.19 -11.55
C SER A 96 0.93 0.38 -12.09
N HIS A 97 1.33 1.62 -11.75
CA HIS A 97 2.45 2.30 -12.40
C HIS A 97 3.79 1.95 -11.74
N ALA A 98 4.25 0.71 -11.93
CA ALA A 98 5.50 0.21 -11.35
C ALA A 98 6.75 0.78 -12.05
N HIS A 99 6.69 1.04 -13.35
CA HIS A 99 7.78 1.62 -14.14
C HIS A 99 7.27 2.71 -15.09
N GLY A 100 8.02 3.80 -15.21
CA GLY A 100 7.71 4.89 -16.12
C GLY A 100 8.06 6.28 -15.57
N GLY A 101 7.90 7.27 -16.44
CA GLY A 101 8.13 8.68 -16.13
C GLY A 101 6.89 9.40 -15.60
N VAL A 102 7.09 10.65 -15.17
CA VAL A 102 5.96 11.56 -14.89
C VAL A 102 5.28 11.91 -16.21
N GLY A 103 3.95 11.92 -16.20
CA GLY A 103 3.12 12.27 -17.34
C GLY A 103 1.77 12.85 -16.91
N GLU A 104 0.89 13.08 -17.88
CA GLU A 104 -0.43 13.67 -17.62
C GLU A 104 -1.29 12.80 -16.68
N ALA A 105 -1.17 11.48 -16.80
CA ALA A 105 -1.91 10.50 -16.00
C ALA A 105 -1.20 10.06 -14.71
N HIS A 106 0.11 10.35 -14.60
CA HIS A 106 0.97 9.91 -13.49
C HIS A 106 1.78 11.10 -12.98
N SER A 107 1.35 11.68 -11.86
CA SER A 107 2.00 12.86 -11.26
C SER A 107 3.32 12.55 -10.56
N ILE A 108 3.66 11.28 -10.39
CA ILE A 108 4.92 10.78 -9.83
C ILE A 108 5.50 9.68 -10.74
N PRO A 109 6.84 9.52 -10.77
CA PRO A 109 7.47 8.41 -11.51
C PRO A 109 7.00 7.05 -10.99
N GLY A 110 7.20 6.01 -11.81
CA GLY A 110 6.94 4.63 -11.44
C GLY A 110 7.57 4.23 -10.11
N TRP A 111 6.79 3.58 -9.26
CA TRP A 111 7.16 3.36 -7.86
C TRP A 111 8.32 2.37 -7.66
N TRP A 112 8.75 1.66 -8.71
CA TRP A 112 9.84 0.68 -8.69
C TRP A 112 10.80 0.77 -9.90
N ASN A 113 11.01 1.97 -10.44
CA ASN A 113 11.89 2.22 -11.60
C ASN A 113 13.31 1.62 -11.50
N GLY A 114 13.87 1.43 -10.30
CA GLY A 114 15.20 0.82 -10.13
C GLY A 114 15.19 -0.71 -10.10
N VAL A 115 14.00 -1.33 -10.09
CA VAL A 115 13.82 -2.79 -10.05
C VAL A 115 13.16 -3.30 -11.32
N VAL A 116 12.21 -2.55 -11.90
CA VAL A 116 11.56 -2.84 -13.17
C VAL A 116 12.13 -1.92 -14.24
N GLY A 117 12.53 -2.47 -15.38
CA GLY A 117 13.02 -1.71 -16.54
C GLY A 117 14.16 -2.44 -17.29
N PRO A 118 14.64 -1.91 -18.42
CA PRO A 118 15.71 -2.52 -19.19
C PRO A 118 16.99 -2.71 -18.37
N GLY A 119 17.48 -3.95 -18.27
CA GLY A 119 18.67 -4.32 -17.50
C GLY A 119 18.52 -4.30 -15.97
N CYS A 120 17.31 -4.03 -15.44
CA CYS A 120 17.03 -4.11 -14.00
C CYS A 120 16.82 -5.56 -13.52
N GLY A 121 16.50 -5.76 -12.24
CA GLY A 121 16.22 -7.09 -11.68
C GLY A 121 15.02 -7.79 -12.34
N LEU A 122 13.98 -7.00 -12.61
CA LEU A 122 12.85 -7.36 -13.47
C LEU A 122 13.10 -6.72 -14.85
N ASP A 123 14.03 -7.33 -15.56
CA ASP A 123 14.52 -6.87 -16.86
C ASP A 123 13.44 -6.97 -17.95
N THR A 124 12.94 -5.82 -18.41
CA THR A 124 11.87 -5.76 -19.42
C THR A 124 12.34 -6.11 -20.83
N ASP A 125 13.65 -6.23 -21.07
CA ASP A 125 14.18 -6.79 -22.32
C ASP A 125 14.05 -8.33 -22.35
N ARG A 126 13.74 -8.95 -21.21
CA ARG A 126 13.68 -10.41 -21.02
C ARG A 126 12.30 -10.90 -20.56
N TYR A 127 11.65 -10.13 -19.70
CA TYR A 127 10.41 -10.51 -19.02
C TYR A 127 9.24 -9.63 -19.46
N PHE A 128 8.06 -10.24 -19.51
CA PHE A 128 6.80 -9.52 -19.63
C PHE A 128 6.26 -9.22 -18.23
N VAL A 129 6.47 -8.00 -17.77
CA VAL A 129 6.08 -7.57 -16.42
C VAL A 129 4.67 -7.02 -16.46
N VAL A 130 3.81 -7.48 -15.54
CA VAL A 130 2.42 -7.01 -15.38
C VAL A 130 2.24 -6.47 -13.98
N CYS A 131 1.65 -5.28 -13.82
CA CYS A 131 1.25 -4.76 -12.52
C CYS A 131 -0.22 -4.35 -12.54
N VAL A 132 -1.01 -4.88 -11.62
CA VAL A 132 -2.46 -4.67 -11.56
C VAL A 132 -2.77 -3.80 -10.33
N ASN A 133 -3.46 -2.68 -10.53
CA ASN A 133 -3.99 -1.91 -9.41
C ASN A 133 -5.07 -2.74 -8.71
N VAL A 134 -4.99 -2.93 -7.40
CA VAL A 134 -5.83 -3.89 -6.66
C VAL A 134 -7.32 -3.50 -6.64
N LEU A 135 -8.18 -4.52 -6.49
CA LEU A 135 -9.60 -4.32 -6.18
C LEU A 135 -9.73 -3.53 -4.87
N GLY A 136 -10.59 -2.51 -4.85
CA GLY A 136 -10.72 -1.59 -3.72
C GLY A 136 -9.73 -0.43 -3.76
N GLY A 137 -8.76 -0.43 -4.68
CA GLY A 137 -7.85 0.68 -4.95
C GLY A 137 -8.55 1.90 -5.55
N CYS A 138 -7.78 2.94 -5.83
CA CYS A 138 -8.31 4.22 -6.31
C CYS A 138 -7.65 4.74 -7.61
N GLN A 139 -6.75 3.97 -8.22
CA GLN A 139 -6.03 4.35 -9.44
C GLN A 139 -6.50 3.53 -10.66
N GLY A 140 -7.82 3.54 -10.91
CA GLY A 140 -8.44 2.98 -12.11
C GLY A 140 -9.21 1.66 -11.91
N SER A 141 -8.82 0.83 -10.94
CA SER A 141 -9.57 -0.40 -10.63
C SER A 141 -10.81 -0.09 -9.80
N THR A 142 -11.82 -0.95 -9.90
CA THR A 142 -13.07 -0.80 -9.14
C THR A 142 -12.78 -0.69 -7.64
N GLY A 143 -13.25 0.40 -7.05
CA GLY A 143 -13.11 0.73 -5.64
C GLY A 143 -14.22 1.67 -5.17
N PRO A 144 -14.14 2.21 -3.94
CA PRO A 144 -15.17 3.05 -3.36
C PRO A 144 -15.53 4.30 -4.19
N ALA A 145 -14.55 4.87 -4.89
CA ALA A 145 -14.76 6.04 -5.76
C ALA A 145 -15.43 5.69 -7.11
N THR A 146 -15.53 4.41 -7.47
CA THR A 146 -16.15 3.97 -8.72
C THR A 146 -17.66 4.16 -8.66
N VAL A 147 -18.28 4.54 -9.78
CA VAL A 147 -19.73 4.65 -9.90
C VAL A 147 -20.38 3.27 -9.78
N ASP A 148 -21.31 3.14 -8.85
CA ASP A 148 -22.18 1.98 -8.70
C ASP A 148 -23.25 1.99 -9.83
N PRO A 149 -23.29 0.96 -10.69
CA PRO A 149 -24.26 0.89 -11.78
C PRO A 149 -25.72 0.81 -11.27
N GLY A 150 -25.96 0.38 -10.03
CA GLY A 150 -27.28 0.32 -9.43
C GLY A 150 -27.84 1.68 -9.00
N THR A 151 -26.97 2.65 -8.67
CA THR A 151 -27.39 3.95 -8.13
C THR A 151 -26.95 5.15 -8.97
N GLY A 152 -25.98 4.98 -9.87
CA GLY A 152 -25.41 6.07 -10.67
C GLY A 152 -24.54 7.05 -9.87
N ARG A 153 -24.17 6.70 -8.63
CA ARG A 153 -23.30 7.48 -7.73
C ARG A 153 -22.08 6.64 -7.32
N PRO A 154 -20.99 7.24 -6.82
CA PRO A 154 -19.89 6.46 -6.25
C PRO A 154 -20.39 5.45 -5.22
N TYR A 155 -19.79 4.25 -5.17
CA TYR A 155 -20.13 3.25 -4.16
C TYR A 155 -19.96 3.79 -2.74
N ALA A 156 -18.94 4.61 -2.52
CA ALA A 156 -18.65 5.26 -1.25
C ALA A 156 -18.63 4.27 -0.07
N SER A 157 -19.41 4.56 0.98
CA SER A 157 -19.50 3.69 2.17
C SER A 157 -20.18 2.34 1.89
N ALA A 158 -20.92 2.22 0.78
CA ALA A 158 -21.58 0.99 0.38
C ALA A 158 -20.63 0.00 -0.32
N PHE A 159 -19.38 0.38 -0.62
CA PHE A 159 -18.41 -0.56 -1.18
C PHE A 159 -18.11 -1.67 -0.17
N PRO A 160 -18.30 -2.96 -0.53
CA PRO A 160 -18.16 -4.06 0.41
C PRO A 160 -16.70 -4.24 0.86
N PRO A 161 -16.45 -4.76 2.08
CA PRO A 161 -15.12 -5.19 2.48
C PRO A 161 -14.54 -6.21 1.50
N VAL A 162 -13.26 -6.05 1.16
CA VAL A 162 -12.53 -6.98 0.28
C VAL A 162 -11.34 -7.56 1.03
N THR A 163 -10.85 -8.72 0.59
CA THR A 163 -9.65 -9.34 1.12
C THR A 163 -8.54 -9.43 0.08
N VAL A 164 -7.33 -9.78 0.52
CA VAL A 164 -6.22 -10.10 -0.37
C VAL A 164 -6.59 -11.24 -1.34
N ARG A 165 -7.43 -12.20 -0.92
CA ARG A 165 -7.88 -13.30 -1.78
C ARG A 165 -8.81 -12.82 -2.90
N ASP A 166 -9.65 -11.83 -2.64
CA ASP A 166 -10.49 -11.20 -3.67
C ASP A 166 -9.64 -10.42 -4.68
N MET A 167 -8.60 -9.72 -4.22
CA MET A 167 -7.64 -9.04 -5.10
C MET A 167 -6.94 -10.04 -6.03
N VAL A 168 -6.46 -11.16 -5.47
CA VAL A 168 -5.79 -12.24 -6.20
C VAL A 168 -6.71 -12.92 -7.22
N ARG A 169 -7.99 -13.15 -6.88
CA ARG A 169 -8.99 -13.65 -7.84
C ARG A 169 -9.24 -12.69 -9.01
N CYS A 170 -9.22 -11.38 -8.76
CA CYS A 170 -9.32 -10.38 -9.84
C CYS A 170 -8.07 -10.38 -10.72
N GLN A 171 -6.88 -10.46 -10.12
CA GLN A 171 -5.61 -10.61 -10.85
C GLN A 171 -5.59 -11.89 -11.69
N ALA A 172 -6.17 -13.00 -11.21
CA ALA A 172 -6.27 -14.23 -11.99
C ALA A 172 -7.13 -14.06 -13.24
N SER A 173 -8.20 -13.26 -13.17
CA SER A 173 -8.99 -12.91 -14.36
C SER A 173 -8.19 -12.06 -15.35
N VAL A 174 -7.33 -11.14 -14.89
CA VAL A 174 -6.41 -10.40 -15.76
C VAL A 174 -5.38 -11.34 -16.39
N ALA A 175 -4.85 -12.30 -15.64
CA ALA A 175 -3.93 -13.32 -16.16
C ALA A 175 -4.58 -14.12 -17.30
N ASP A 176 -5.83 -14.55 -17.12
CA ASP A 176 -6.59 -15.28 -18.14
C ASP A 176 -6.81 -14.42 -19.40
N HIS A 177 -7.14 -13.14 -19.22
CA HIS A 177 -7.30 -12.18 -20.32
C HIS A 177 -6.03 -12.00 -21.14
N LEU A 178 -4.87 -11.94 -20.48
CA LEU A 178 -3.57 -11.79 -21.11
C LEU A 178 -3.02 -13.11 -21.71
N GLY A 179 -3.74 -14.22 -21.58
CA GLY A 179 -3.29 -15.54 -22.05
C GLY A 179 -2.17 -16.16 -21.19
N ILE A 180 -2.01 -15.71 -19.94
CA ILE A 180 -0.96 -16.16 -19.03
C ILE A 180 -1.50 -17.29 -18.16
N ALA A 181 -1.26 -18.53 -18.61
CA ALA A 181 -1.65 -19.71 -17.86
C ALA A 181 -0.85 -19.85 -16.55
N ARG A 182 0.44 -19.54 -16.60
CA ARG A 182 1.37 -19.71 -15.48
C ARG A 182 2.41 -18.58 -15.44
N TRP A 183 2.52 -17.90 -14.30
CA TRP A 183 3.53 -16.88 -14.06
C TRP A 183 4.91 -17.52 -13.89
N LEU A 184 5.94 -16.92 -14.50
CA LEU A 184 7.33 -17.19 -14.15
C LEU A 184 7.58 -16.87 -12.67
N SER A 185 7.05 -15.72 -12.22
CA SER A 185 7.09 -15.34 -10.83
C SER A 185 5.97 -14.40 -10.45
N VAL A 186 5.54 -14.47 -9.19
CA VAL A 186 4.70 -13.45 -8.55
C VAL A 186 5.53 -12.78 -7.46
N VAL A 187 5.73 -11.48 -7.60
CA VAL A 187 6.65 -10.67 -6.80
C VAL A 187 5.88 -9.56 -6.10
N GLY A 188 6.15 -9.31 -4.82
CA GLY A 188 5.56 -8.15 -4.16
C GLY A 188 6.13 -7.87 -2.77
N GLY A 189 6.22 -6.59 -2.43
CA GLY A 189 6.63 -6.11 -1.11
C GLY A 189 5.43 -5.72 -0.24
N SER A 190 5.52 -5.86 1.08
CA SER A 190 4.48 -5.41 2.02
C SER A 190 3.12 -6.09 1.76
N MET A 191 2.05 -5.32 1.54
CA MET A 191 0.76 -5.82 1.05
C MET A 191 0.88 -6.57 -0.30
N GLY A 192 1.82 -6.19 -1.16
CA GLY A 192 2.15 -6.94 -2.38
C GLY A 192 2.68 -8.34 -2.09
N GLY A 193 3.43 -8.50 -1.00
CA GLY A 193 3.90 -9.82 -0.55
C GLY A 193 2.76 -10.70 -0.03
N MET A 194 1.75 -10.10 0.60
CA MET A 194 0.52 -10.82 1.00
C MET A 194 -0.21 -11.37 -0.23
N GLN A 195 -0.33 -10.56 -1.29
CA GLN A 195 -0.91 -10.97 -2.57
C GLN A 195 -0.11 -12.10 -3.22
N ALA A 196 1.23 -11.99 -3.21
CA ALA A 196 2.10 -13.04 -3.77
C ALA A 196 1.96 -14.39 -3.04
N LEU A 197 1.86 -14.36 -1.70
CA LEU A 197 1.61 -15.55 -0.90
C LEU A 197 0.24 -16.17 -1.18
N GLU A 198 -0.81 -15.35 -1.26
CA GLU A 198 -2.16 -15.83 -1.57
C GLU A 198 -2.25 -16.38 -3.00
N TRP A 199 -1.58 -15.77 -3.98
CA TRP A 199 -1.44 -16.32 -5.34
C TRP A 199 -0.89 -17.73 -5.32
N ALA A 200 0.21 -17.95 -4.58
CA ALA A 200 0.86 -19.23 -4.49
C ALA A 200 -0.08 -20.31 -3.93
N VAL A 201 -0.78 -20.00 -2.83
CA VAL A 201 -1.67 -20.96 -2.17
C VAL A 201 -2.96 -21.20 -2.96
N MET A 202 -3.52 -20.16 -3.58
CA MET A 202 -4.81 -20.25 -4.29
C MET A 202 -4.66 -20.88 -5.69
N TYR A 203 -3.52 -20.68 -6.34
CA TYR A 203 -3.25 -21.15 -7.70
C TYR A 203 -1.84 -21.75 -7.83
N PRO A 204 -1.51 -22.82 -7.08
CA PRO A 204 -0.16 -23.38 -7.01
C PRO A 204 0.39 -23.84 -8.37
N GLU A 205 -0.47 -24.32 -9.26
CA GLU A 205 -0.12 -24.74 -10.62
C GLU A 205 0.15 -23.56 -11.57
N ARG A 206 -0.31 -22.35 -11.21
CA ARG A 206 -0.19 -21.13 -12.01
C ARG A 206 0.99 -20.25 -11.62
N VAL A 207 1.88 -20.74 -10.74
CA VAL A 207 3.13 -20.06 -10.39
C VAL A 207 4.34 -20.98 -10.57
N ARG A 208 5.41 -20.47 -11.18
CA ARG A 208 6.72 -21.17 -11.22
C ARG A 208 7.62 -20.78 -10.06
N SER A 209 7.45 -19.59 -9.50
CA SER A 209 8.18 -19.10 -8.33
C SER A 209 7.42 -17.96 -7.65
N VAL A 210 7.81 -17.62 -6.43
CA VAL A 210 7.16 -16.57 -5.64
C VAL A 210 8.20 -15.76 -4.88
N VAL A 211 8.06 -14.43 -4.88
CA VAL A 211 8.96 -13.51 -4.18
C VAL A 211 8.19 -12.56 -3.26
N PRO A 212 7.83 -13.02 -2.04
CA PRO A 212 7.28 -12.15 -1.01
C PRO A 212 8.41 -11.37 -0.30
N ILE A 213 8.32 -10.04 -0.25
CA ILE A 213 9.34 -9.16 0.34
C ILE A 213 8.74 -8.38 1.51
N ALA A 214 9.45 -8.27 2.63
CA ALA A 214 9.06 -7.45 3.78
C ALA A 214 7.55 -7.60 4.14
N THR A 215 7.10 -8.84 4.27
CA THR A 215 5.68 -9.18 4.50
C THR A 215 5.54 -10.25 5.59
N ALA A 216 4.32 -10.73 5.85
CA ALA A 216 4.03 -11.74 6.86
C ALA A 216 3.07 -12.83 6.37
N LEU A 217 3.14 -13.99 7.03
CA LEU A 217 2.18 -15.09 6.86
C LEU A 217 0.76 -14.73 7.31
N ALA A 218 0.66 -13.88 8.34
CA ALA A 218 -0.59 -13.31 8.83
C ALA A 218 -0.28 -11.96 9.48
N ALA A 219 -1.26 -11.06 9.52
CA ALA A 219 -1.13 -9.79 10.20
C ALA A 219 -0.88 -9.98 11.71
N SER A 220 0.17 -9.36 12.24
CA SER A 220 0.50 -9.41 13.66
C SER A 220 -0.37 -8.45 14.47
N THR A 221 -0.43 -8.66 15.80
CA THR A 221 -1.12 -7.74 16.71
C THR A 221 -0.55 -6.32 16.64
N TRP A 222 0.78 -6.18 16.48
CA TRP A 222 1.43 -4.89 16.26
C TRP A 222 0.95 -4.22 14.98
N GLN A 223 0.89 -4.97 13.88
CA GLN A 223 0.42 -4.48 12.58
C GLN A 223 -1.04 -4.03 12.64
N ILE A 224 -1.91 -4.81 13.27
CA ILE A 224 -3.33 -4.48 13.44
C ILE A 224 -3.50 -3.23 14.33
N ALA A 225 -2.67 -3.05 15.36
CA ALA A 225 -2.81 -1.95 16.32
C ALA A 225 -2.57 -0.56 15.71
N TRP A 226 -1.44 -0.34 15.03
CA TRP A 226 -1.17 0.97 14.41
C TRP A 226 -2.14 1.25 13.26
N SER A 227 -2.50 0.20 12.53
CA SER A 227 -3.44 0.21 11.41
C SER A 227 -4.83 0.67 11.90
N ALA A 228 -5.33 0.11 13.00
CA ALA A 228 -6.57 0.54 13.64
C ALA A 228 -6.54 1.99 14.13
N ALA A 229 -5.41 2.46 14.68
CA ALA A 229 -5.24 3.86 15.07
C ALA A 229 -5.34 4.80 13.86
N GLY A 230 -4.67 4.46 12.75
CA GLY A 230 -4.75 5.22 11.49
C GLY A 230 -6.16 5.27 10.92
N ARG A 231 -6.87 4.13 10.85
CA ARG A 231 -8.28 4.10 10.40
C ARG A 231 -9.20 4.93 11.27
N THR A 232 -9.01 4.88 12.58
CA THR A 232 -9.81 5.67 13.52
C THR A 232 -9.57 7.15 13.31
N ALA A 233 -8.30 7.58 13.18
CA ALA A 233 -7.95 8.98 12.92
C ALA A 233 -8.59 9.51 11.62
N LEU A 234 -8.69 8.67 10.59
CA LEU A 234 -9.36 9.02 9.35
C LEU A 234 -10.89 9.10 9.54
N ALA A 235 -11.49 8.08 10.16
CA ALA A 235 -12.94 7.99 10.32
C ALA A 235 -13.55 9.08 11.19
N ILE A 236 -12.79 9.64 12.14
CA ILE A 236 -13.26 10.74 13.01
C ILE A 236 -13.09 12.13 12.38
N ASP A 237 -12.51 12.24 11.18
CA ASP A 237 -12.46 13.51 10.46
C ASP A 237 -13.90 13.95 10.13
N PRO A 238 -14.38 15.13 10.58
CA PRO A 238 -15.73 15.59 10.27
C PRO A 238 -16.04 15.69 8.78
N ARG A 239 -15.01 15.87 7.92
CA ARG A 239 -15.14 15.89 6.46
C ARG A 239 -15.18 14.50 5.84
N PHE A 240 -14.96 13.44 6.60
CA PHE A 240 -15.13 12.06 6.13
C PHE A 240 -16.59 11.71 5.89
N ARG A 241 -17.54 12.31 6.63
CA ARG A 241 -18.99 12.14 6.41
C ARG A 241 -19.39 10.68 6.27
N ASP A 242 -18.85 9.82 7.14
CA ASP A 242 -19.07 8.37 7.14
C ASP A 242 -18.78 7.68 5.79
N GLY A 243 -17.90 8.27 4.97
CA GLY A 243 -17.53 7.78 3.63
C GLY A 243 -18.26 8.47 2.48
N GLU A 244 -19.25 9.32 2.75
CA GLU A 244 -20.13 9.98 1.77
C GLU A 244 -19.63 11.39 1.40
N TYR A 245 -18.33 11.54 1.09
CA TYR A 245 -17.71 12.84 0.87
C TYR A 245 -17.55 13.25 -0.61
N TYR A 246 -17.82 12.37 -1.58
CA TYR A 246 -17.44 12.60 -2.99
C TYR A 246 -18.11 13.81 -3.65
N ASP A 247 -19.30 14.23 -3.21
CA ASP A 247 -20.00 15.40 -3.75
C ASP A 247 -19.53 16.73 -3.11
N ALA A 248 -18.54 16.72 -2.22
CA ALA A 248 -18.01 17.93 -1.61
C ALA A 248 -17.23 18.79 -2.60
N ALA A 249 -17.13 20.09 -2.31
CA ALA A 249 -16.25 20.98 -3.06
C ALA A 249 -14.76 20.61 -2.84
N PRO A 250 -13.86 20.96 -3.78
CA PRO A 250 -12.43 20.95 -3.53
C PRO A 250 -12.06 21.67 -2.23
N GLY A 251 -11.08 21.14 -1.51
CA GLY A 251 -10.67 21.62 -0.18
C GLY A 251 -11.54 21.13 0.98
N ASP A 252 -12.66 20.44 0.72
CA ASP A 252 -13.63 20.03 1.74
C ASP A 252 -13.77 18.50 1.87
N GLY A 253 -12.73 17.75 1.49
CA GLY A 253 -12.60 16.30 1.73
C GLY A 253 -11.92 15.97 3.07
N PRO A 254 -11.85 14.67 3.46
CA PRO A 254 -11.24 14.18 4.70
C PRO A 254 -9.70 14.21 4.69
N HIS A 255 -9.14 15.34 4.28
CA HIS A 255 -7.70 15.53 4.10
C HIS A 255 -6.94 15.45 5.42
N ALA A 256 -7.56 15.92 6.51
CA ALA A 256 -6.95 15.91 7.83
C ALA A 256 -6.76 14.49 8.36
N GLY A 257 -7.84 13.72 8.36
CA GLY A 257 -7.87 12.34 8.78
C GLY A 257 -6.93 11.46 7.95
N LEU A 258 -6.99 11.56 6.62
CA LEU A 258 -6.12 10.79 5.73
C LEU A 258 -4.63 11.14 5.92
N ALA A 259 -4.30 12.43 6.06
CA ALA A 259 -2.93 12.85 6.30
C ALA A 259 -2.40 12.36 7.66
N VAL A 260 -3.20 12.39 8.74
CA VAL A 260 -2.81 11.84 10.04
C VAL A 260 -2.62 10.33 9.96
N ALA A 261 -3.53 9.61 9.30
CA ALA A 261 -3.38 8.18 9.07
C ALA A 261 -2.09 7.86 8.31
N ARG A 262 -1.74 8.70 7.32
CA ARG A 262 -0.45 8.60 6.62
C ARG A 262 0.74 8.93 7.50
N SER A 263 0.65 9.94 8.38
CA SER A 263 1.74 10.24 9.33
C SER A 263 2.01 9.05 10.25
N ILE A 264 0.96 8.41 10.79
CA ILE A 264 1.09 7.19 11.60
C ILE A 264 1.77 6.08 10.79
N ALA A 265 1.34 5.84 9.55
CA ALA A 265 1.97 4.87 8.68
C ALA A 265 3.45 5.20 8.40
N GLN A 266 3.78 6.47 8.14
CA GLN A 266 5.15 6.91 7.83
C GLN A 266 6.13 6.68 8.99
N ILE A 267 5.67 6.79 10.23
CA ILE A 267 6.46 6.44 11.42
C ILE A 267 6.84 4.95 11.41
N HIS A 268 5.94 4.07 10.97
CA HIS A 268 6.18 2.64 10.89
C HIS A 268 6.89 2.21 9.60
N TYR A 269 6.87 3.05 8.56
CA TYR A 269 7.56 2.77 7.30
C TYR A 269 9.04 3.14 7.33
N ARG A 270 9.44 4.01 8.26
CA ARG A 270 10.81 4.47 8.45
C ARG A 270 11.41 3.87 9.71
N SER A 271 12.63 4.27 10.02
CA SER A 271 13.35 3.81 11.20
C SER A 271 13.73 4.99 12.10
N ASP A 272 13.90 4.69 13.38
CA ASP A 272 14.38 5.66 14.36
C ASP A 272 15.75 6.26 13.98
N PRO A 273 16.78 5.49 13.54
CA PRO A 273 18.03 6.04 13.08
C PRO A 273 17.89 7.08 11.95
N VAL A 274 17.05 6.81 10.95
CA VAL A 274 16.84 7.74 9.82
C VAL A 274 16.16 9.02 10.27
N PHE A 275 15.18 8.94 11.17
CA PHE A 275 14.55 10.14 11.74
C PHE A 275 15.52 10.92 12.63
N GLY A 276 16.31 10.24 13.45
CA GLY A 276 17.31 10.83 14.31
C GLY A 276 18.40 11.57 13.53
N GLU A 277 18.97 10.95 12.51
CA GLU A 277 20.00 11.57 11.65
C GLU A 277 19.45 12.74 10.84
N ARG A 278 18.23 12.60 10.29
CA ARG A 278 17.67 13.60 9.38
C ARG A 278 17.11 14.83 10.08
N PHE A 279 16.53 14.68 11.26
CA PHE A 279 15.77 15.76 11.92
C PHE A 279 16.29 16.09 13.32
N GLY A 280 16.85 15.11 14.03
CA GLY A 280 17.25 15.25 15.43
C GLY A 280 16.17 15.92 16.28
N ARG A 281 16.52 17.07 16.87
CA ARG A 281 15.59 17.94 17.62
C ARG A 281 15.52 19.35 17.01
N GLU A 282 15.73 19.46 15.71
CA GLU A 282 15.73 20.76 15.04
C GLU A 282 14.32 21.36 14.99
N LEU A 283 14.22 22.64 15.36
CA LEU A 283 12.97 23.39 15.30
C LEU A 283 12.70 23.88 13.88
N ALA A 284 11.42 23.99 13.51
CA ALA A 284 10.96 24.61 12.27
C ALA A 284 11.26 26.12 12.25
N ASP A 285 11.03 26.79 13.38
CA ASP A 285 11.45 28.18 13.63
C ASP A 285 12.19 28.24 14.98
N PRO A 286 13.51 28.52 15.01
CA PRO A 286 14.28 28.57 16.25
C PRO A 286 13.79 29.59 17.30
N ARG A 287 12.91 30.52 16.92
CA ARG A 287 12.33 31.54 17.83
C ARG A 287 11.05 31.05 18.52
N LYS A 288 10.52 29.91 18.12
CA LYS A 288 9.25 29.32 18.55
C LYS A 288 9.53 27.96 19.20
N VAL A 289 9.55 27.92 20.53
CA VAL A 289 10.02 26.76 21.31
C VAL A 289 8.98 26.21 22.30
N PHE A 290 8.14 27.08 22.87
CA PHE A 290 7.32 26.75 24.04
C PHE A 290 5.82 26.83 23.79
N GLY A 291 5.40 27.30 22.62
CA GLY A 291 4.01 27.24 22.20
C GLY A 291 3.56 25.80 22.01
N LEU A 292 2.30 25.51 22.33
CA LEU A 292 1.70 24.18 22.19
C LEU A 292 1.87 23.60 20.78
N TRP A 293 1.91 24.49 19.78
CA TRP A 293 2.00 24.17 18.37
C TRP A 293 3.29 24.67 17.71
N ASP A 294 4.31 25.02 18.49
CA ASP A 294 5.65 25.26 17.97
C ASP A 294 6.26 23.92 17.52
N ARG A 295 6.93 23.89 16.37
CA ARG A 295 7.14 22.66 15.60
C ARG A 295 8.61 22.26 15.50
N PHE A 296 8.87 20.97 15.48
CA PHE A 296 10.10 20.35 15.01
C PHE A 296 10.06 20.08 13.49
N GLN A 297 11.24 19.96 12.87
CA GLN A 297 11.37 19.63 11.45
C GLN A 297 10.71 18.29 11.10
N VAL A 298 10.77 17.29 11.98
CA VAL A 298 10.14 15.98 11.76
C VAL A 298 8.62 16.09 11.59
N GLU A 299 7.96 17.00 12.31
CA GLU A 299 6.52 17.19 12.17
C GLU A 299 6.19 17.82 10.82
N SER A 300 7.00 18.78 10.35
CA SER A 300 6.84 19.40 9.02
C SER A 300 7.01 18.36 7.90
N TYR A 301 7.93 17.41 8.07
CA TYR A 301 8.08 16.29 7.16
C TYR A 301 6.84 15.38 7.13
N LEU A 302 6.26 15.06 8.28
CA LEU A 302 5.05 14.23 8.36
C LEU A 302 3.83 14.92 7.72
N ASP A 303 3.71 16.24 7.87
CA ASP A 303 2.68 17.04 7.19
C ASP A 303 2.84 16.96 5.67
N TYR A 304 4.05 17.17 5.17
CA TYR A 304 4.36 17.09 3.74
C TYR A 304 4.03 15.70 3.15
N GLN A 305 4.40 14.62 3.86
CA GLN A 305 4.07 13.26 3.41
C GLN A 305 2.56 13.00 3.42
N GLY A 306 1.84 13.55 4.41
CA GLY A 306 0.39 13.48 4.48
C GLY A 306 -0.28 14.17 3.29
N GLU A 307 0.06 15.45 3.05
CA GLU A 307 -0.50 16.21 1.92
C GLU A 307 -0.17 15.57 0.57
N LYS A 308 1.06 15.08 0.40
CA LYS A 308 1.46 14.36 -0.81
C LYS A 308 0.57 13.13 -1.07
N LEU A 309 0.15 12.40 -0.03
CA LEU A 309 -0.77 11.27 -0.21
C LEU A 309 -2.18 11.76 -0.57
N VAL A 310 -2.71 12.77 0.13
CA VAL A 310 -4.07 13.27 -0.07
C VAL A 310 -4.35 13.64 -1.54
N ARG A 311 -3.36 14.17 -2.24
CA ARG A 311 -3.49 14.55 -3.67
C ARG A 311 -3.68 13.37 -4.62
N ARG A 312 -3.30 12.15 -4.23
CA ARG A 312 -3.25 10.98 -5.14
C ARG A 312 -3.91 9.71 -4.58
N PHE A 313 -4.56 9.79 -3.42
CA PHE A 313 -5.16 8.64 -2.79
C PHE A 313 -6.53 8.96 -2.20
N ASP A 314 -7.44 8.00 -2.26
CA ASP A 314 -8.79 8.10 -1.74
C ASP A 314 -8.89 7.59 -0.30
N ALA A 315 -9.66 8.29 0.54
CA ALA A 315 -9.77 7.97 1.96
C ALA A 315 -10.54 6.66 2.21
N ASN A 316 -11.63 6.40 1.49
CA ASN A 316 -12.35 5.13 1.58
C ASN A 316 -11.49 3.95 1.08
N SER A 317 -10.79 4.10 -0.05
CA SER A 317 -9.83 3.09 -0.50
C SER A 317 -8.74 2.84 0.54
N TYR A 318 -8.21 3.88 1.18
CA TYR A 318 -7.21 3.72 2.24
C TYR A 318 -7.74 2.88 3.39
N LEU A 319 -8.94 3.19 3.91
CA LEU A 319 -9.58 2.41 4.97
C LEU A 319 -9.78 0.94 4.56
N LEU A 320 -10.32 0.73 3.36
CA LEU A 320 -10.66 -0.58 2.82
C LEU A 320 -9.41 -1.46 2.66
N LEU A 321 -8.38 -0.94 1.99
CA LEU A 321 -7.14 -1.68 1.74
C LEU A 321 -6.35 -1.93 3.03
N ASN A 322 -6.33 -0.95 3.93
CA ASN A 322 -5.71 -1.10 5.24
C ASN A 322 -6.45 -2.16 6.09
N ARG A 323 -7.78 -2.24 6.00
CA ARG A 323 -8.55 -3.33 6.60
C ARG A 323 -8.27 -4.69 5.92
N ALA A 324 -8.09 -4.73 4.61
CA ALA A 324 -7.72 -5.97 3.90
C ALA A 324 -6.36 -6.50 4.38
N MET A 325 -5.40 -5.63 4.68
CA MET A 325 -4.12 -6.01 5.30
C MET A 325 -4.32 -6.59 6.71
N ASP A 326 -5.15 -5.99 7.55
CA ASP A 326 -5.45 -6.52 8.89
C ASP A 326 -6.13 -7.90 8.84
N LEU A 327 -6.91 -8.15 7.78
CA LEU A 327 -7.56 -9.43 7.54
C LEU A 327 -6.62 -10.45 6.88
N HIS A 328 -5.37 -10.11 6.55
CA HIS A 328 -4.45 -11.07 5.96
C HIS A 328 -4.12 -12.18 6.95
N ASP A 329 -4.45 -13.42 6.58
CA ASP A 329 -4.11 -14.64 7.30
C ASP A 329 -4.07 -15.78 6.29
N LEU A 330 -2.84 -16.21 5.95
CA LEU A 330 -2.63 -17.30 5.00
C LEU A 330 -3.21 -18.63 5.49
N GLY A 331 -3.37 -18.80 6.81
CA GLY A 331 -3.92 -19.99 7.45
C GLY A 331 -5.44 -20.02 7.58
N ARG A 332 -6.14 -18.89 7.38
CA ARG A 332 -7.61 -18.82 7.46
C ARG A 332 -8.25 -19.86 6.53
N ASP A 333 -9.13 -20.68 7.07
CA ASP A 333 -9.81 -21.81 6.39
C ASP A 333 -8.89 -22.89 5.81
N ARG A 334 -7.59 -22.86 6.16
CA ARG A 334 -6.56 -23.81 5.72
C ARG A 334 -5.89 -24.54 6.90
N GLY A 335 -6.36 -24.26 8.11
CA GLY A 335 -5.92 -24.88 9.36
C GLY A 335 -4.73 -24.17 10.00
N SER A 336 -3.66 -23.89 9.24
CA SER A 336 -2.55 -23.02 9.67
C SER A 336 -1.77 -22.50 8.45
N PRO A 337 -0.97 -21.43 8.58
CA PRO A 337 -0.08 -20.99 7.51
C PRO A 337 0.88 -22.10 7.02
N GLU A 338 1.41 -22.93 7.92
CA GLU A 338 2.31 -24.04 7.58
C GLU A 338 1.60 -25.10 6.73
N LYS A 339 0.34 -25.41 7.05
CA LYS A 339 -0.48 -26.33 6.23
C LYS A 339 -0.76 -25.76 4.85
N ALA A 340 -1.03 -24.46 4.75
CA ALA A 340 -1.21 -23.79 3.48
C ALA A 340 0.07 -23.85 2.62
N LEU A 341 1.23 -23.62 3.24
CA LEU A 341 2.53 -23.67 2.57
C LEU A 341 2.98 -25.08 2.18
N ALA A 342 2.53 -26.13 2.87
CA ALA A 342 2.92 -27.51 2.56
C ALA A 342 2.52 -27.95 1.14
N LEU A 343 1.50 -27.32 0.56
CA LEU A 343 1.06 -27.55 -0.83
C LEU A 343 2.06 -26.99 -1.86
N LEU A 344 3.04 -26.20 -1.42
CA LEU A 344 3.96 -25.42 -2.26
C LEU A 344 5.39 -25.94 -2.25
N ALA A 345 5.63 -27.14 -1.70
CA ALA A 345 6.96 -27.75 -1.69
C ALA A 345 7.68 -27.75 -3.07
N PRO A 346 7.00 -27.93 -4.23
CA PRO A 346 7.65 -27.85 -5.54
C PRO A 346 7.95 -26.43 -6.04
N VAL A 347 7.39 -25.39 -5.41
CA VAL A 347 7.50 -24.00 -5.85
C VAL A 347 8.69 -23.35 -5.14
N PRO A 348 9.72 -22.86 -5.85
CA PRO A 348 10.81 -22.12 -5.23
C PRO A 348 10.38 -20.72 -4.78
N PHE A 349 10.89 -20.31 -3.62
CA PHE A 349 10.68 -19.00 -3.03
C PHE A 349 11.99 -18.23 -2.87
N LEU A 350 11.90 -16.91 -3.02
CA LEU A 350 12.89 -15.95 -2.54
C LEU A 350 12.18 -14.98 -1.60
N THR A 351 12.67 -14.79 -0.37
CA THR A 351 12.17 -13.76 0.54
C THR A 351 13.29 -12.78 0.90
N LEU A 352 12.94 -11.50 1.02
CA LEU A 352 13.86 -10.44 1.39
C LEU A 352 13.34 -9.73 2.64
N SER A 353 14.22 -9.58 3.63
CA SER A 353 14.00 -8.73 4.81
C SER A 353 14.75 -7.42 4.65
N ILE A 354 14.26 -6.35 5.29
CA ILE A 354 15.05 -5.13 5.49
C ILE A 354 15.52 -5.09 6.94
N SER A 355 16.81 -4.89 7.18
CA SER A 355 17.41 -5.01 8.52
C SER A 355 16.84 -4.03 9.56
N SER A 356 16.32 -2.89 9.12
CA SER A 356 15.73 -1.86 9.98
C SER A 356 14.19 -1.85 9.99
N ASP A 357 13.54 -2.85 9.38
CA ASP A 357 12.08 -2.91 9.31
C ASP A 357 11.45 -3.16 10.70
N ILE A 358 10.64 -2.21 11.16
CA ILE A 358 9.88 -2.30 12.41
C ILE A 358 8.41 -2.68 12.18
N LEU A 359 7.95 -2.66 10.93
CA LEU A 359 6.59 -3.01 10.56
C LEU A 359 6.46 -4.51 10.24
N TYR A 360 7.36 -5.03 9.41
CA TYR A 360 7.50 -6.45 9.09
C TYR A 360 8.92 -6.92 9.43
N PRO A 361 9.25 -7.10 10.71
CA PRO A 361 10.60 -7.40 11.16
C PRO A 361 11.15 -8.68 10.54
N GLU A 362 12.48 -8.76 10.36
CA GLU A 362 13.20 -9.90 9.76
C GLU A 362 12.73 -11.28 10.25
N ALA A 363 12.37 -11.38 11.54
CA ALA A 363 11.86 -12.60 12.14
C ALA A 363 10.62 -13.17 11.41
N GLN A 364 9.79 -12.33 10.81
CA GLN A 364 8.59 -12.76 10.07
C GLN A 364 8.95 -13.40 8.73
N GLN A 365 9.95 -12.90 8.01
CA GLN A 365 10.41 -13.51 6.76
C GLN A 365 11.29 -14.74 7.04
N ALA A 366 12.05 -14.74 8.13
CA ALA A 366 12.73 -15.93 8.61
C ALA A 366 11.73 -17.06 8.92
N ALA A 367 10.63 -16.73 9.62
CA ALA A 367 9.55 -17.69 9.89
C ALA A 367 8.89 -18.22 8.60
N LEU A 368 8.66 -17.36 7.60
CA LEU A 368 8.19 -17.77 6.27
C LEU A 368 9.15 -18.77 5.61
N ARG A 369 10.45 -18.46 5.58
CA ARG A 369 11.48 -19.34 5.04
C ARG A 369 11.48 -20.70 5.75
N ASP A 370 11.45 -20.67 7.08
CA ASP A 370 11.53 -21.88 7.90
C ASP A 370 10.27 -22.74 7.71
N ALA A 371 9.09 -22.13 7.60
CA ALA A 371 7.85 -22.84 7.30
C ALA A 371 7.90 -23.53 5.93
N ILE A 372 8.39 -22.87 4.88
CA ILE A 372 8.55 -23.49 3.55
C ILE A 372 9.54 -24.65 3.60
N ARG A 373 10.72 -24.44 4.21
CA ARG A 373 11.77 -25.47 4.33
C ARG A 373 11.33 -26.68 5.15
N ALA A 374 10.53 -26.47 6.20
CA ALA A 374 9.97 -27.55 7.01
C ALA A 374 9.06 -28.50 6.21
N THR A 375 8.50 -28.04 5.09
CA THR A 375 7.66 -28.83 4.18
C THR A 375 8.46 -29.47 3.04
N GLY A 376 9.79 -29.32 3.03
CA GLY A 376 10.68 -29.82 1.97
C GLY A 376 10.83 -28.87 0.78
N GLY A 377 10.24 -27.67 0.83
CA GLY A 377 10.35 -26.67 -0.23
C GLY A 377 11.65 -25.86 -0.19
N ARG A 378 11.98 -25.23 -1.32
CA ARG A 378 13.11 -24.29 -1.44
C ARG A 378 12.65 -22.88 -1.08
N CYS A 379 13.31 -22.25 -0.11
CA CYS A 379 13.17 -20.82 0.14
C CYS A 379 14.54 -20.20 0.44
N ASP A 380 14.94 -19.27 -0.42
CA ASP A 380 16.13 -18.44 -0.23
C ASP A 380 15.73 -17.20 0.55
N HIS A 381 16.57 -16.78 1.51
CA HIS A 381 16.31 -15.60 2.35
C HIS A 381 17.57 -14.74 2.41
N HIS A 382 17.41 -13.47 2.06
CA HIS A 382 18.45 -12.46 2.20
C HIS A 382 17.96 -11.27 3.03
N VAL A 383 18.88 -10.67 3.79
CA VAL A 383 18.62 -9.47 4.59
C VAL A 383 19.31 -8.30 3.92
N VAL A 384 18.51 -7.41 3.35
CA VAL A 384 18.95 -6.15 2.73
C VAL A 384 19.36 -5.19 3.85
N GLN A 385 20.63 -4.82 3.88
CA GLN A 385 21.17 -3.90 4.87
C GLN A 385 20.84 -2.46 4.47
N ASN A 386 19.72 -1.96 4.95
CA ASN A 386 19.24 -0.63 4.60
C ASN A 386 18.60 0.05 5.82
N PRO A 387 18.91 1.33 6.09
CA PRO A 387 18.42 2.04 7.27
C PRO A 387 17.01 2.63 7.09
N ASP A 388 16.43 2.63 5.89
CA ASP A 388 15.17 3.32 5.57
C ASP A 388 13.91 2.66 6.15
N GLY A 389 14.04 1.67 7.04
CA GLY A 389 12.93 0.93 7.61
C GLY A 389 12.24 0.07 6.55
N HIS A 390 10.93 -0.10 6.70
CA HIS A 390 10.10 -0.83 5.74
C HIS A 390 10.22 -0.30 4.31
N ASP A 391 10.37 1.02 4.10
CA ASP A 391 10.55 1.62 2.78
C ASP A 391 11.83 1.14 2.07
N GLY A 392 12.74 0.44 2.76
CA GLY A 392 13.96 -0.12 2.17
C GLY A 392 13.71 -1.03 0.97
N PHE A 393 12.57 -1.74 0.87
CA PHE A 393 12.29 -2.56 -0.33
C PHE A 393 12.00 -1.72 -1.59
N LEU A 394 11.61 -0.46 -1.41
CA LEU A 394 11.38 0.51 -2.49
C LEU A 394 12.64 1.33 -2.81
N LEU A 395 13.57 1.46 -1.85
CA LEU A 395 14.70 2.37 -1.94
C LEU A 395 16.05 1.67 -2.19
N ALA A 396 16.24 0.47 -1.67
CA ALA A 396 17.43 -0.36 -1.91
C ALA A 396 17.33 -1.10 -3.25
N THR A 397 16.96 -0.39 -4.33
CA THR A 397 16.58 -0.97 -5.62
C THR A 397 17.67 -1.82 -6.23
N ASP A 398 18.94 -1.42 -6.10
CA ASP A 398 20.08 -2.17 -6.66
C ASP A 398 20.24 -3.53 -5.99
N GLU A 399 20.07 -3.59 -4.68
CA GLU A 399 20.20 -4.83 -3.91
C GLU A 399 19.02 -5.76 -4.11
N VAL A 400 17.81 -5.21 -4.02
CA VAL A 400 16.57 -5.93 -4.31
C VAL A 400 16.58 -6.48 -5.74
N GLY A 401 16.92 -5.64 -6.71
CA GLY A 401 17.00 -5.99 -8.13
C GLY A 401 18.01 -7.10 -8.41
N ARG A 402 19.19 -7.07 -7.77
CA ARG A 402 20.21 -8.13 -7.93
C ARG A 402 19.73 -9.49 -7.43
N HIS A 403 19.09 -9.54 -6.27
CA HIS A 403 18.54 -10.79 -5.73
C HIS A 403 17.40 -11.33 -6.61
N LEU A 404 16.51 -10.45 -7.07
CA LEU A 404 15.44 -10.79 -8.00
C LEU A 404 15.99 -11.35 -9.33
N GLY A 405 16.90 -10.63 -9.98
CA GLY A 405 17.45 -11.02 -11.27
C GLY A 405 18.20 -12.35 -11.22
N SER A 406 18.98 -12.60 -10.16
CA SER A 406 19.66 -13.88 -9.94
C SER A 406 18.64 -15.02 -9.80
N PHE A 407 17.64 -14.84 -8.93
CA PHE A 407 16.63 -15.86 -8.66
C PHE A 407 15.78 -16.17 -9.89
N LEU A 408 15.32 -15.17 -10.64
CA LEU A 408 14.54 -15.39 -11.86
C LEU A 408 15.36 -16.03 -12.98
N GLY A 409 16.65 -15.70 -13.08
CA GLY A 409 17.56 -16.37 -14.01
C GLY A 409 17.68 -17.88 -13.72
N GLU A 410 17.73 -18.25 -12.45
CA GLU A 410 17.76 -19.66 -12.03
C GLU A 410 16.44 -20.37 -12.28
N VAL A 411 15.30 -19.74 -11.95
CA VAL A 411 13.97 -20.31 -12.16
C VAL A 411 13.72 -20.56 -13.66
N GLN A 412 14.08 -19.60 -14.51
CA GLN A 412 13.93 -19.72 -15.97
C GLN A 412 14.85 -20.80 -16.57
N SER A 413 16.02 -21.05 -15.98
CA SER A 413 16.95 -22.08 -16.46
C SER A 413 16.55 -23.50 -16.04
N ASN A 414 15.78 -23.65 -14.98
CA ASN A 414 15.43 -24.94 -14.36
C ASN A 414 14.04 -25.48 -14.76
N GLY A 415 13.22 -24.72 -15.49
CA GLY A 415 11.84 -25.09 -15.83
C GLY A 415 11.50 -24.79 -17.27
#